data_AF-A0A9W4K109-F1
#
_entry.id   AF-A0A9W4K109-F1
#
_cell.length_a   1.000
_cell.length_b   1.000
_cell.length_c   1.000
_cell.angle_alpha   90.00
_cell.angle_beta   90.00
_cell.angle_gamma   90.00
#
_symmetry.space_group_name_H-M   'P 1'
#
loop_
_entity.id
_entity.type
_entity.pdbx_description
1 polymer ?
#
loop_
_entity_poly.entity_id
_entity_poly.type
_entity_poly.pdbx_seq_one_letter_code
_entity_poly.pdbx_strand_id
1 'polypeptide(L)'
;MSNVEATEARQRASALRRDQAHVRDTLATSALYVVLYLRSDPPLPDDFHWTIYLHTGNPSGYQYHVVGRNGMWDPDHQFVSNIMLGLGLCVLIEIATIRQDDTIYARVDQILKSYDATLNMVSGLTCRTWVLRVLHMLVVFGFWELF
;
A
#
# COMPACT_ATOMS: atom_id res chain seq x y z
N MET A 1 15.21 20.22 24.36
CA MET A 1 15.46 18.76 24.34
C MET A 1 16.69 18.47 25.16
N SER A 2 16.57 17.58 26.14
CA SER A 2 17.72 17.12 26.94
C SER A 2 18.58 16.13 26.15
N ASN A 3 19.84 15.94 26.57
CA ASN A 3 20.75 14.97 25.95
C ASN A 3 20.24 13.51 26.12
N VAL A 4 19.38 13.28 27.13
CA VAL A 4 18.73 11.99 27.40
C VAL A 4 17.61 11.75 26.39
N GLU A 5 16.70 12.70 26.20
CA GLU A 5 15.61 12.62 25.20
C GLU A 5 16.14 12.40 23.78
N ALA A 6 17.23 13.09 23.42
CA ALA A 6 17.86 12.92 22.11
C ALA A 6 18.45 11.51 21.93
N THR A 7 19.01 10.94 22.99
CA THR A 7 19.54 9.57 22.99
C THR A 7 18.43 8.54 22.85
N GLU A 8 17.35 8.68 23.61
CA GLU A 8 16.18 7.79 23.54
C GLU A 8 15.52 7.82 22.17
N ALA A 9 15.34 9.01 21.59
CA ALA A 9 14.79 9.17 20.25
C ALA A 9 15.64 8.45 19.18
N ARG A 10 16.97 8.57 19.27
CA ARG A 10 17.89 7.86 18.39
C ARG A 10 17.78 6.35 18.54
N GLN A 11 17.72 5.84 19.78
CA GLN A 11 17.57 4.42 20.05
C GLN A 11 16.25 3.86 19.49
N ARG A 12 15.13 4.57 19.68
CA ARG A 12 13.82 4.21 19.10
C ARG A 12 13.88 4.19 17.57
N ALA A 13 14.48 5.21 16.96
CA ALA A 13 14.64 5.26 15.50
C ALA A 13 15.51 4.11 14.98
N SER A 14 16.58 3.74 15.70
CA SER A 14 17.42 2.59 15.34
C SER A 14 16.68 1.25 15.48
N ALA A 15 15.85 1.09 16.52
CA ALA A 15 15.02 -0.10 16.67
C ALA A 15 14.01 -0.21 15.52
N LEU A 16 13.27 0.86 15.23
CA LEU A 16 12.32 0.90 14.13
C LEU A 16 12.97 0.54 12.78
N ARG A 17 14.17 1.07 12.49
CA ARG A 17 14.89 0.73 11.25
C ARG A 17 15.25 -0.76 11.15
N ARG A 18 15.58 -1.41 12.27
CA ARG A 18 15.86 -2.85 12.30
C ARG A 18 14.59 -3.65 12.04
N ASP A 19 13.49 -3.28 12.69
CA ASP A 19 12.20 -3.94 12.52
C ASP A 19 11.69 -3.78 11.09
N GLN A 20 11.81 -2.58 10.52
CA GLN A 20 11.48 -2.31 9.12
C GLN A 20 12.34 -3.12 8.15
N ALA A 21 13.65 -3.26 8.42
CA ALA A 21 14.54 -4.08 7.61
C ALA A 21 14.18 -5.57 7.69
N HIS A 22 13.84 -6.07 8.89
CA HIS A 22 13.39 -7.44 9.06
C HIS A 22 12.11 -7.72 8.27
N VAL A 23 11.08 -6.87 8.42
CA VAL A 23 9.81 -7.01 7.69
C VAL A 23 10.04 -6.98 6.18
N ARG A 24 10.86 -6.03 5.69
CA ARG A 24 11.24 -5.91 4.28
C ARG A 24 11.79 -7.24 3.73
N ASP A 25 12.68 -7.88 4.49
CA ASP A 25 13.37 -9.10 4.05
C ASP A 25 12.48 -10.35 4.12
N THR A 26 11.33 -10.26 4.82
CA THR A 26 10.37 -11.35 4.96
C THR A 26 9.14 -11.24 4.05
N LEU A 27 9.02 -10.17 3.25
CA LEU A 27 7.88 -10.02 2.35
C LEU A 27 7.84 -11.15 1.32
N ALA A 28 6.71 -11.83 1.23
CA ALA A 28 6.50 -12.89 0.25
C ALA A 28 6.46 -12.29 -1.17
N THR A 29 7.35 -12.78 -2.05
CA THR A 29 7.30 -12.42 -3.47
C THR A 29 5.96 -12.86 -4.06
N SER A 30 5.38 -12.00 -4.91
CA SER A 30 4.06 -12.18 -5.50
C SER A 30 2.90 -12.05 -4.50
N ALA A 31 3.13 -11.46 -3.33
CA ALA A 31 2.05 -11.15 -2.42
C ALA A 31 1.47 -9.76 -2.67
N LEU A 32 0.14 -9.67 -2.54
CA LEU A 32 -0.64 -8.44 -2.51
C LEU A 32 -0.86 -8.02 -1.06
N TYR A 33 -0.73 -6.72 -0.83
CA TYR A 33 -0.89 -6.12 0.49
C TYR A 33 -1.85 -4.93 0.43
N VAL A 34 -2.65 -4.77 1.48
CA VAL A 34 -3.25 -3.48 1.82
C VAL A 34 -2.26 -2.71 2.68
N VAL A 35 -2.00 -1.46 2.30
CA VAL A 35 -1.05 -0.59 3.00
C VAL A 35 -1.77 0.64 3.53
N LEU A 36 -1.53 0.99 4.78
CA LEU A 36 -2.05 2.20 5.40
C LEU A 36 -0.93 3.16 5.79
N TYR A 37 -1.15 4.42 5.45
CA TYR A 37 -0.31 5.54 5.81
C TYR A 37 -1.07 6.51 6.70
N LEU A 38 -0.42 7.02 7.74
CA LEU A 38 -0.88 8.17 8.50
C LEU A 38 -0.90 9.41 7.59
N ARG A 39 -1.99 10.18 7.65
CA ARG A 39 -2.14 11.43 6.89
C ARG A 39 -1.69 12.68 7.66
N SER A 40 -1.53 12.55 8.97
CA SER A 40 -1.29 13.66 9.89
C SER A 40 -0.37 13.24 11.04
N ASP A 41 0.35 14.22 11.58
CA ASP A 41 1.09 14.13 12.84
C ASP A 41 0.72 15.35 13.70
N PRO A 42 0.01 15.17 14.83
CA PRO A 42 -0.43 13.91 15.41
C PRO A 42 -1.50 13.20 14.57
N PRO A 43 -1.57 11.85 14.62
CA PRO A 43 -2.53 11.09 13.82
C PRO A 43 -3.97 11.30 14.30
N LEU A 44 -4.88 11.49 13.34
CA LEU A 44 -6.32 11.56 13.60
C LEU A 44 -6.96 10.16 13.57
N PRO A 45 -8.00 9.90 14.38
CA PRO A 45 -8.75 8.65 14.33
C PRO A 45 -9.34 8.37 12.95
N ASP A 46 -9.19 7.14 12.45
CA ASP A 46 -9.71 6.65 11.16
C ASP A 46 -9.27 7.44 9.90
N ASP A 47 -8.23 8.28 10.01
CA ASP A 47 -7.71 9.11 8.93
C ASP A 47 -6.44 8.52 8.30
N PHE A 48 -6.63 7.45 7.52
CA PHE A 48 -5.54 6.76 6.83
C PHE A 48 -5.59 7.01 5.32
N HIS A 49 -4.44 7.04 4.68
CA HIS A 49 -4.33 6.88 3.24
C HIS A 49 -4.14 5.40 2.91
N TRP A 50 -4.97 4.88 2.00
CA TRP A 50 -5.07 3.46 1.68
C TRP A 50 -4.50 3.21 0.29
N THR A 51 -3.62 2.20 0.18
CA THR A 51 -3.07 1.77 -1.11
C THR A 51 -3.07 0.25 -1.21
N ILE A 52 -2.90 -0.27 -2.42
CA ILE A 52 -2.54 -1.67 -2.66
C ILE A 52 -1.06 -1.73 -3.02
N TYR A 53 -0.33 -2.73 -2.52
CA TYR A 53 1.04 -3.00 -2.90
C TYR A 53 1.17 -4.43 -3.41
N LEU A 54 1.67 -4.60 -4.63
CA LEU A 54 2.07 -5.89 -5.17
C LEU A 54 3.59 -6.02 -5.05
N HIS A 55 4.05 -6.93 -4.19
CA HIS A 55 5.47 -7.22 -4.03
C HIS A 55 5.95 -8.13 -5.16
N THR A 56 6.89 -7.68 -6.00
CA THR A 56 7.32 -8.44 -7.18
C THR A 56 8.79 -8.81 -7.18
N GLY A 57 9.60 -8.24 -6.30
CA GLY A 57 11.03 -8.57 -6.18
C GLY A 57 11.60 -8.15 -4.84
N ASN A 58 12.87 -8.48 -4.58
CA ASN A 58 13.50 -8.13 -3.31
C ASN A 58 14.22 -6.76 -3.43
N PRO A 59 13.78 -5.67 -2.75
CA PRO A 59 12.58 -5.49 -1.92
C PRO A 59 11.51 -4.61 -2.60
N SER A 60 11.37 -4.74 -3.92
CA SER A 60 10.62 -3.83 -4.77
C SER A 60 9.25 -4.36 -5.19
N GLY A 61 8.41 -3.46 -5.69
CA GLY A 61 7.09 -3.82 -6.20
C GLY A 61 6.35 -2.63 -6.78
N TYR A 62 5.04 -2.81 -7.00
CA TYR A 62 4.16 -1.77 -7.52
C TYR A 62 3.15 -1.36 -6.47
N GLN A 63 3.12 -0.06 -6.18
CA GLN A 63 2.09 0.56 -5.36
C GLN A 63 1.00 1.12 -6.26
N TYR A 64 -0.23 0.74 -5.97
CA TYR A 64 -1.42 1.23 -6.61
C TYR A 64 -2.21 2.10 -5.62
N HIS A 65 -2.42 3.35 -6.00
CA HIS A 65 -3.14 4.30 -5.17
C HIS A 65 -3.84 5.37 -5.99
N VAL A 66 -4.84 5.98 -5.37
CA VAL A 66 -5.54 7.15 -5.89
C VAL A 66 -5.42 8.27 -4.88
N VAL A 67 -5.12 9.47 -5.38
CA VAL A 67 -4.84 10.63 -4.55
C VAL A 67 -5.89 11.70 -4.78
N GLY A 68 -6.39 12.28 -3.68
CA GLY A 68 -7.35 13.36 -3.72
C GLY A 68 -6.62 14.69 -3.83
N ARG A 69 -6.87 15.46 -4.90
CA ARG A 69 -6.28 16.79 -5.15
C ARG A 69 -7.37 17.74 -5.62
N ASN A 70 -7.53 18.88 -4.95
CA ASN A 70 -8.49 19.93 -5.33
C ASN A 70 -9.95 19.43 -5.52
N GLY A 71 -10.40 18.48 -4.70
CA GLY A 71 -11.76 17.91 -4.79
C GLY A 71 -11.93 16.85 -5.89
N MET A 72 -10.86 16.51 -6.60
CA MET A 72 -10.82 15.46 -7.63
C MET A 72 -9.93 14.31 -7.18
N TRP A 73 -10.06 13.16 -7.83
CA TRP A 73 -9.22 11.99 -7.65
C TRP A 73 -8.40 11.70 -8.90
N ASP A 74 -7.09 11.49 -8.70
CA ASP A 74 -6.14 11.11 -9.75
C ASP A 74 -5.55 9.73 -9.45
N PRO A 75 -5.31 8.89 -10.47
CA PRO A 75 -4.49 7.70 -10.32
C PRO A 75 -3.02 8.10 -10.14
N ASP A 76 -2.28 7.43 -9.26
CA ASP A 76 -0.88 7.79 -8.97
C ASP A 76 0.04 6.55 -8.90
N HIS A 77 -0.32 5.47 -9.58
CA HIS A 77 0.39 4.18 -9.50
C HIS A 77 1.91 4.30 -9.77
N GLN A 78 2.73 3.71 -8.90
CA GLN A 78 4.18 3.85 -8.95
C GLN A 78 4.92 2.56 -8.64
N PHE A 79 6.08 2.39 -9.27
CA PHE A 79 7.06 1.40 -8.83
C PHE A 79 7.77 1.92 -7.58
N VAL A 80 7.87 1.07 -6.55
CA VAL A 80 8.57 1.38 -5.31
C VAL A 80 9.72 0.41 -5.12
N SER A 81 10.92 0.96 -4.85
CA SER A 81 12.11 0.14 -4.59
C SER A 81 12.08 -0.53 -3.23
N ASN A 82 11.36 0.06 -2.26
CA ASN A 82 11.14 -0.48 -0.93
C ASN A 82 9.93 0.18 -0.27
N ILE A 83 8.86 -0.59 -0.03
CA ILE A 83 7.63 -0.08 0.58
C ILE A 83 7.84 0.44 2.02
N MET A 84 8.82 -0.10 2.74
CA MET A 84 9.08 0.23 4.15
C MET A 84 9.64 1.63 4.37
N LEU A 85 10.07 2.32 3.31
CA LEU A 85 10.58 3.70 3.36
C LEU A 85 9.49 4.75 3.19
N GLY A 86 8.23 4.35 2.96
CA GLY A 86 7.12 5.28 2.78
C GLY A 86 6.83 6.10 4.05
N LEU A 87 6.79 7.42 3.91
CA LEU A 87 6.50 8.33 5.02
C LEU A 87 5.09 8.07 5.56
N GLY A 88 4.97 7.92 6.88
CA GLY A 88 3.70 7.65 7.54
C GLY A 88 3.23 6.20 7.45
N LEU A 89 4.02 5.28 6.85
CA LEU A 89 3.68 3.86 6.84
C LEU A 89 3.47 3.35 8.26
N CYS A 90 2.29 2.76 8.51
CA CYS A 90 1.95 2.23 9.82
C CYS A 90 1.39 0.80 9.76
N VAL A 91 0.82 0.39 8.63
CA VAL A 91 0.24 -0.95 8.46
C VAL A 91 0.57 -1.50 7.09
N LEU A 92 0.93 -2.79 7.06
CA LEU A 92 1.11 -3.60 5.87
C LEU A 92 0.46 -4.97 6.14
N ILE A 93 -0.63 -5.28 5.45
CA ILE A 93 -1.40 -6.52 5.65
C ILE A 93 -1.38 -7.32 4.35
N GLU A 94 -0.80 -8.52 4.38
CA GLU A 94 -0.90 -9.47 3.28
C GLU A 94 -2.34 -9.94 3.14
N ILE A 95 -2.86 -9.91 1.91
CA ILE A 95 -4.25 -10.28 1.60
C ILE A 95 -4.37 -11.43 0.62
N ALA A 96 -3.35 -11.66 -0.21
CA ALA A 96 -3.32 -12.75 -1.18
C ALA A 96 -1.88 -13.00 -1.67
N THR A 97 -1.59 -14.23 -2.08
CA THR A 97 -0.43 -14.55 -2.92
C THR A 97 -0.93 -14.83 -4.34
N ILE A 98 -0.35 -14.17 -5.33
CA ILE A 98 -0.67 -14.40 -6.75
C ILE A 98 0.37 -15.32 -7.39
N ARG A 99 -0.06 -16.12 -8.35
CA ARG A 99 0.85 -16.99 -9.10
C ARG A 99 1.87 -16.16 -9.88
N GLN A 100 3.13 -16.57 -9.83
CA GLN A 100 4.23 -15.96 -10.61
C GLN A 100 4.06 -16.25 -12.10
N ASP A 101 3.31 -15.40 -12.78
CA ASP A 101 2.97 -15.53 -14.19
C ASP A 101 2.69 -14.13 -14.76
N ASP A 102 3.39 -13.76 -15.84
CA ASP A 102 3.29 -12.42 -16.42
C ASP A 102 1.87 -12.08 -16.91
N THR A 103 1.11 -13.09 -17.35
CA THR A 103 -0.30 -12.91 -17.76
C THR A 103 -1.19 -12.63 -16.56
N ILE A 104 -0.91 -13.27 -15.42
CA ILE A 104 -1.60 -13.02 -14.14
C ILE A 104 -1.26 -11.62 -13.63
N TYR A 105 0.01 -11.23 -13.67
CA TYR A 105 0.45 -9.89 -13.25
C TYR A 105 -0.19 -8.79 -14.10
N ALA A 106 -0.18 -8.95 -15.43
CA ALA A 106 -0.82 -8.00 -16.33
C ALA A 106 -2.34 -7.89 -16.06
N ARG A 107 -2.99 -9.01 -15.73
CA ARG A 107 -4.42 -9.01 -15.40
C ARG A 107 -4.72 -8.34 -14.06
N VAL A 108 -3.89 -8.58 -13.04
CA VAL A 108 -3.98 -7.88 -11.75
C VAL A 108 -3.77 -6.39 -11.94
N ASP A 109 -2.76 -5.97 -12.71
CA ASP A 109 -2.51 -4.56 -13.05
C ASP A 109 -3.73 -3.91 -13.72
N GLN A 110 -4.32 -4.59 -14.71
CA GLN A 110 -5.53 -4.12 -15.38
C GLN A 110 -6.71 -3.96 -14.41
N ILE A 111 -6.88 -4.87 -13.46
CA ILE A 111 -7.97 -4.80 -12.46
C ILE A 111 -7.72 -3.61 -11.52
N LEU A 112 -6.50 -3.44 -11.02
CA LEU A 112 -6.16 -2.36 -10.09
C LEU A 112 -6.29 -0.97 -10.75
N LYS A 113 -6.11 -0.88 -12.08
CA LYS A 113 -6.29 0.34 -12.88
C LYS A 113 -7.67 0.50 -13.52
N SER A 114 -8.61 -0.40 -13.22
CA SER A 114 -9.90 -0.46 -13.93
C SER A 114 -10.78 0.78 -13.75
N TYR A 115 -10.53 1.59 -12.73
CA TYR A 115 -11.29 2.81 -12.45
C TYR A 115 -10.59 4.11 -12.90
N ASP A 116 -9.35 4.07 -13.40
CA ASP A 116 -8.53 5.27 -13.65
C ASP A 116 -9.25 6.32 -14.51
N ALA A 117 -9.90 5.88 -15.59
CA ALA A 117 -10.64 6.76 -16.50
C ALA A 117 -11.98 7.26 -15.94
N THR A 118 -12.45 6.73 -14.81
CA THR A 118 -13.79 6.97 -14.26
C THR A 118 -13.80 7.40 -12.79
N LEU A 119 -12.64 7.62 -12.17
CA LEU A 119 -12.53 7.96 -10.74
C LEU A 119 -13.50 9.08 -10.32
N ASN A 120 -13.51 10.18 -11.08
CA ASN A 120 -14.33 11.36 -10.78
C ASN A 120 -15.82 11.22 -11.14
N MET A 121 -16.23 10.10 -11.74
CA MET A 121 -17.63 9.76 -11.98
C MET A 121 -18.22 8.89 -10.86
N VAL A 122 -17.37 8.30 -10.02
CA VAL A 122 -17.79 7.42 -8.94
C VAL A 122 -18.18 8.25 -7.71
N SER A 123 -19.48 8.31 -7.44
CA SER A 123 -19.99 8.99 -6.24
C SER A 123 -19.44 8.35 -4.95
N GLY A 124 -19.00 9.19 -4.01
CA GLY A 124 -18.43 8.76 -2.73
C GLY A 124 -17.05 8.08 -2.84
N LEU A 125 -16.31 8.30 -3.93
CA LEU A 125 -14.96 7.77 -4.06
C LEU A 125 -14.02 8.40 -3.01
N THR A 126 -13.26 7.54 -2.35
CA THR A 126 -12.09 7.85 -1.52
C THR A 126 -11.01 6.82 -1.82
N CYS A 127 -9.77 7.04 -1.37
CA CYS A 127 -8.73 5.99 -1.47
C CYS A 127 -9.17 4.68 -0.81
N ARG A 128 -9.90 4.76 0.32
CA ARG A 128 -10.47 3.59 1.02
C ARG A 128 -11.53 2.90 0.17
N THR A 129 -12.53 3.64 -0.33
CA THR A 129 -13.61 3.01 -1.12
C THR A 129 -13.10 2.52 -2.47
N TRP A 130 -12.09 3.16 -3.07
CA TRP A 130 -11.37 2.66 -4.24
C TRP A 130 -10.69 1.33 -3.96
N VAL A 131 -9.90 1.22 -2.87
CA VAL A 131 -9.27 -0.05 -2.45
C VAL A 131 -10.32 -1.15 -2.33
N LEU A 132 -11.41 -0.92 -1.59
CA LEU A 132 -12.47 -1.91 -1.42
C LEU A 132 -13.12 -2.34 -2.75
N ARG A 133 -13.28 -1.41 -3.70
CA ARG A 133 -13.82 -1.71 -5.03
C ARG A 133 -12.88 -2.58 -5.85
N VAL A 134 -11.58 -2.27 -5.90
CA VAL A 134 -10.63 -3.08 -6.68
C VAL A 134 -10.37 -4.44 -6.04
N LEU A 135 -10.41 -4.54 -4.70
CA LEU A 135 -10.38 -5.82 -4.00
C LEU A 135 -11.58 -6.70 -4.36
N HIS A 136 -12.78 -6.12 -4.39
CA HIS A 136 -13.97 -6.84 -4.84
C HIS A 136 -13.80 -7.36 -6.28
N MET A 137 -13.21 -6.57 -7.18
CA MET A 137 -12.93 -7.01 -8.55
C MET A 137 -11.91 -8.16 -8.60
N LEU A 138 -10.87 -8.12 -7.77
CA LEU A 138 -9.91 -9.24 -7.67
C LEU A 138 -10.59 -10.54 -7.24
N VAL A 139 -11.51 -10.47 -6.26
CA VAL A 139 -12.32 -11.63 -5.83
C VAL A 139 -13.21 -12.14 -6.97
N VAL A 140 -13.96 -11.24 -7.63
CA VAL A 140 -14.88 -11.60 -8.73
C VAL A 140 -14.14 -12.28 -9.89
N PHE A 141 -12.90 -11.86 -10.19
CA PHE A 141 -12.10 -12.45 -11.26
C PHE A 141 -11.21 -13.62 -10.82
N GLY A 142 -11.36 -14.11 -9.58
CA GLY A 142 -10.68 -15.31 -9.12
C GLY A 142 -9.19 -15.13 -8.78
N PHE A 143 -8.73 -13.90 -8.52
CA PHE A 143 -7.37 -13.63 -8.04
C PHE A 143 -7.24 -13.73 -6.51
N TRP A 144 -8.19 -14.41 -5.88
CA TRP A 144 -8.24 -14.66 -4.45
C TRP A 144 -8.23 -16.16 -4.22
N GLU A 145 -7.04 -16.75 -4.03
CA GLU A 145 -6.94 -18.07 -3.44
C GLU A 145 -6.94 -17.87 -1.92
N LEU A 146 -8.07 -18.23 -1.30
CA LEU A 146 -8.21 -18.30 0.15
C LEU A 146 -7.20 -19.33 0.69
N PHE A 147 -6.50 -18.94 1.76
CA PHE A 147 -5.59 -19.75 2.58
C PHE A 147 -5.93 -21.23 2.67
#